data_AF-A0A497KXQ4-F1
#
_entry.id   AF-A0A497KXQ4-F1
#
_cell.length_a   1.000
_cell.length_b   1.000
_cell.length_c   1.000
_cell.angle_alpha   90.00
_cell.angle_beta   90.00
_cell.angle_gamma   90.00
#
_symmetry.space_group_name_H-M   'P 1'
#
loop_
_entity.id
_entity.type
_entity.pdbx_description
1 polymer ?
#
loop_
_entity_poly.entity_id
_entity_poly.type
_entity_poly.pdbx_seq_one_letter_code
_entity_poly.pdbx_strand_id
1 'polypeptide(L)'
;MVKLTRAEEERAMSLHREALVVDTHCDTLMQFMPQQGRGATPRRLGERSDRGHIDLPRLVEGGVDCQTFAIYTGRRVNQPGALLTALQMVDVFDRECAANEGIVHVRSYDEILAADREGKVAALLSIEGAEPLMGDLGVLRVFYRLGVRML
;
A
#
# COMPACT_ATOMS: atom_id res chain seq x y z
N MET A 1 23.50 -7.53 15.12
CA MET A 1 23.03 -6.14 15.05
C MET A 1 24.22 -5.28 14.70
N VAL A 2 24.21 -4.62 13.54
CA VAL A 2 25.30 -3.71 13.13
C VAL A 2 25.27 -2.50 14.06
N LYS A 3 26.40 -2.16 14.68
CA LYS A 3 26.53 -0.94 15.49
C LYS A 3 27.15 0.14 14.63
N LEU A 4 26.36 1.14 14.27
CA LEU A 4 26.85 2.32 13.56
C LEU A 4 27.54 3.26 14.56
N THR A 5 28.59 3.94 14.10
CA THR A 5 29.10 5.13 14.75
C THR A 5 28.10 6.27 14.59
N ARG A 6 28.19 7.29 15.46
CA ARG A 6 27.35 8.49 15.37
C ARG A 6 27.44 9.17 14.00
N ALA A 7 28.64 9.25 13.42
CA ALA A 7 28.85 9.85 12.11
C ALA A 7 28.18 9.05 10.98
N GLU A 8 28.20 7.71 11.07
CA GLU A 8 27.50 6.85 10.11
C GLU A 8 25.97 6.98 10.23
N GLU A 9 25.44 7.09 11.45
CA GLU A 9 24.03 7.32 11.71
C GLU A 9 23.57 8.69 11.19
N GLU A 10 24.31 9.76 11.48
CA GLU A 10 24.01 11.12 10.98
C GLU A 10 24.04 11.16 9.44
N ARG A 11 25.03 10.49 8.83
CA ARG A 11 25.11 10.38 7.37
C ARG A 11 23.94 9.59 6.78
N ALA A 12 23.57 8.46 7.37
CA ALA A 12 22.44 7.66 6.92
C ALA A 12 21.13 8.47 6.99
N MET A 13 20.92 9.20 8.09
CA MET A 13 19.75 10.05 8.28
C MET A 13 19.71 11.24 7.30
N SER A 14 20.87 11.82 6.94
CA SER A 14 20.92 12.86 5.90
C SER A 14 20.47 12.29 4.55
N LEU A 15 21.06 11.16 4.15
CA LEU A 15 20.72 10.50 2.88
C LEU A 15 19.23 10.12 2.83
N HIS A 16 18.70 9.57 3.92
CA HIS A 16 17.29 9.20 4.02
C HIS A 16 16.35 10.38 3.83
N ARG A 17 16.68 11.55 4.39
CA ARG A 17 15.88 12.79 4.25
C ARG A 17 15.98 13.44 2.87
N GLU A 18 17.04 13.16 2.13
CA GLU A 18 17.28 13.71 0.78
C GLU A 18 16.77 12.79 -0.33
N ALA A 19 16.55 11.51 -0.03
CA ALA A 19 16.11 10.51 -0.98
C ALA A 19 14.59 10.40 -1.02
N LEU A 20 14.05 10.12 -2.21
CA LEU A 20 12.69 9.63 -2.37
C LEU A 20 12.66 8.14 -2.01
N VAL A 21 12.04 7.79 -0.88
CA VAL A 21 11.95 6.43 -0.36
C VAL A 21 10.69 5.76 -0.90
N VAL A 22 10.89 4.75 -1.73
CA VAL A 22 9.81 3.99 -2.37
C VAL A 22 9.83 2.55 -1.86
N ASP A 23 8.82 2.18 -1.07
CA ASP A 23 8.54 0.79 -0.72
C ASP A 23 7.58 0.17 -1.75
N THR A 24 8.03 -0.92 -2.38
CA THR A 24 7.32 -1.51 -3.52
C THR A 24 6.32 -2.59 -3.14
N HIS A 25 6.13 -2.92 -1.86
CA HIS A 25 5.16 -3.95 -1.48
C HIS A 25 4.81 -3.98 0.02
N CYS A 26 3.52 -3.92 0.36
CA CYS A 26 3.04 -4.36 1.66
C CYS A 26 1.66 -5.05 1.62
N ASP A 27 1.47 -6.03 2.51
CA ASP A 27 0.24 -6.83 2.68
C ASP A 27 -0.86 -6.16 3.53
N THR A 28 -0.74 -4.86 3.79
CA THR A 28 -1.50 -4.21 4.86
C THR A 28 -3.00 -4.13 4.56
N LEU A 29 -3.42 -4.15 3.28
CA LEU A 29 -4.83 -4.09 2.89
C LEU A 29 -5.67 -5.21 3.51
N MET A 30 -5.10 -6.41 3.69
CA MET A 30 -5.78 -7.52 4.35
C MET A 30 -6.26 -7.17 5.76
N GLN A 31 -5.55 -6.27 6.45
CA GLN A 31 -5.86 -5.89 7.83
C GLN A 31 -6.94 -4.81 7.91
N PHE A 32 -7.27 -4.17 6.80
CA PHE A 32 -8.34 -3.18 6.68
C PHE A 32 -9.66 -3.80 6.16
N MET A 33 -9.58 -5.00 5.58
CA MET A 33 -10.75 -5.73 5.11
C MET A 33 -11.68 -6.10 6.28
N PRO A 34 -13.01 -5.93 6.12
CA PRO A 34 -13.99 -6.44 7.08
C PRO A 34 -13.88 -7.96 7.15
N GLN A 35 -13.51 -8.46 8.33
CA GLN A 35 -13.10 -9.83 8.65
C GLN A 35 -13.60 -10.93 7.69
N GLN A 36 -12.66 -11.46 6.91
CA GLN A 36 -12.72 -12.85 6.47
C GLN A 36 -12.41 -13.76 7.69
N GLY A 37 -13.37 -13.90 8.60
CA GLY A 37 -13.50 -15.06 9.51
C GLY A 37 -12.66 -15.14 10.80
N ARG A 38 -12.16 -14.03 11.38
CA ARG A 38 -11.30 -14.11 12.61
C ARG A 38 -11.71 -13.28 13.83
N GLY A 39 -12.90 -12.68 13.89
CA GLY A 39 -13.38 -11.95 15.08
C GLY A 39 -12.66 -10.63 15.39
N ALA A 40 -11.59 -10.29 14.68
CA ALA A 40 -10.75 -9.11 14.91
C ALA A 40 -11.23 -7.83 14.20
N THR A 41 -11.46 -6.73 14.92
CA THR A 41 -11.82 -5.44 14.33
C THR A 41 -10.79 -5.02 13.26
N PRO A 42 -11.23 -4.61 12.05
CA PRO A 42 -10.33 -4.08 11.03
C PRO A 42 -9.51 -2.92 11.56
N ARG A 43 -8.25 -2.83 11.13
CA ARG A 43 -7.40 -1.65 11.39
C ARG A 43 -7.81 -0.51 10.46
N ARG A 44 -7.39 0.70 10.79
CA ARG A 44 -7.48 1.87 9.92
C ARG A 44 -6.08 2.39 9.63
N LEU A 45 -5.84 2.83 8.40
CA LEU A 45 -4.55 3.29 7.91
C LEU A 45 -4.06 4.51 8.70
N GLY A 46 -4.95 5.43 9.03
CA GLY A 46 -4.63 6.65 9.79
C GLY A 46 -4.30 6.42 11.26
N GLU A 47 -4.60 5.23 11.80
CA GLU A 47 -4.49 4.94 13.23
C GLU A 47 -3.26 4.06 13.50
N ARG A 48 -2.36 4.54 14.36
CA ARG A 48 -1.24 3.71 14.83
C ARG A 48 -1.78 2.48 15.56
N SER A 49 -1.36 1.30 15.12
CA SER A 49 -1.81 0.03 15.70
C SER A 49 -0.69 -0.74 16.40
N ASP A 50 -1.09 -1.55 17.38
CA ASP A 50 -0.28 -2.59 18.02
C ASP A 50 -0.12 -3.86 17.16
N ARG A 51 -0.89 -3.97 16.06
CA ARG A 51 -0.86 -5.07 15.10
C ARG A 51 -0.35 -4.59 13.75
N GLY A 52 0.39 -5.44 13.04
CA GLY A 52 0.97 -5.13 11.74
C GLY A 52 2.12 -4.12 11.77
N HIS A 53 2.68 -3.80 10.60
CA HIS A 53 3.91 -3.00 10.49
C HIS A 53 3.71 -1.63 9.84
N ILE A 54 2.68 -1.49 9.00
CA ILE A 54 2.40 -0.26 8.26
C ILE A 54 1.11 0.38 8.80
N ASP A 55 1.21 1.68 9.05
CA ASP A 55 0.13 2.65 9.19
C ASP A 55 0.70 4.03 8.83
N LEU A 56 -0.18 5.00 8.56
CA LEU A 56 0.22 6.33 8.11
C LEU A 56 1.18 7.03 9.10
N PRO A 57 0.97 6.99 10.44
CA PRO A 57 1.93 7.53 11.39
C PRO A 57 3.34 6.93 11.23
N ARG A 58 3.45 5.60 11.06
CA ARG A 58 4.74 4.94 10.82
C ARG A 58 5.35 5.27 9.47
N LEU A 59 4.56 5.42 8.41
CA LEU A 59 5.05 5.82 7.09
C LEU A 59 5.68 7.22 7.14
N VAL A 60 5.01 8.17 7.81
CA VAL A 60 5.50 9.54 7.99
C VAL A 60 6.76 9.57 8.88
N GLU A 61 6.73 8.91 10.04
CA GLU A 61 7.89 8.86 10.94
C GLU A 61 9.10 8.15 10.32
N GLY A 62 8.82 7.13 9.50
CA GLY A 62 9.83 6.36 8.77
C GLY A 62 10.36 7.05 7.51
N GLY A 63 9.79 8.21 7.11
CA GLY A 63 10.14 8.91 5.88
C GLY A 63 9.96 8.03 4.64
N VAL A 64 8.79 7.39 4.50
CA VAL A 64 8.41 6.64 3.30
C VAL A 64 7.53 7.52 2.44
N ASP A 65 8.03 7.94 1.28
CA ASP A 65 7.35 8.89 0.40
C ASP A 65 6.38 8.20 -0.55
N CYS A 66 6.65 6.94 -0.91
CA CYS A 66 5.75 6.14 -1.73
C CYS A 66 5.65 4.72 -1.19
N GLN A 67 4.42 4.26 -0.93
CA GLN A 67 4.11 2.89 -0.53
C GLN A 67 3.23 2.22 -1.57
N THR A 68 3.62 1.02 -2.00
CA THR A 68 2.79 0.18 -2.85
C THR A 68 2.01 -0.81 -1.99
N PHE A 69 0.69 -0.75 -2.08
CA PHE A 69 -0.24 -1.62 -1.36
C PHE A 69 -0.62 -2.81 -2.25
N ALA A 70 -0.48 -4.02 -1.72
CA ALA A 70 -0.76 -5.24 -2.46
C ALA A 70 -2.20 -5.71 -2.25
N ILE A 71 -2.92 -5.89 -3.36
CA ILE A 71 -4.16 -6.68 -3.41
C ILE A 71 -3.75 -8.15 -3.42
N TYR A 72 -3.98 -8.82 -2.30
CA TYR A 72 -3.66 -10.24 -2.13
C TYR A 72 -4.92 -11.04 -1.81
N THR A 73 -5.24 -12.03 -2.65
CA THR A 73 -6.51 -12.77 -2.55
C THR A 73 -6.39 -14.16 -1.92
N GLY A 74 -5.26 -14.46 -1.28
CA GLY A 74 -5.03 -15.73 -0.57
C GLY A 74 -4.29 -16.78 -1.38
N ARG A 75 -3.78 -17.81 -0.68
CA ARG A 75 -2.90 -18.86 -1.26
C ARG A 75 -3.61 -19.90 -2.14
N ARG A 76 -4.93 -20.02 -2.06
CA ARG A 76 -5.69 -21.04 -2.78
C ARG A 76 -6.41 -20.36 -3.95
N VAL A 77 -6.29 -20.95 -5.13
CA VAL A 77 -7.08 -20.54 -6.30
C VAL A 77 -8.57 -20.66 -5.94
N ASN A 78 -9.21 -19.52 -5.73
CA ASN A 78 -10.61 -19.42 -5.37
C ASN A 78 -11.32 -18.56 -6.43
N GLN A 79 -11.41 -19.05 -7.66
CA GLN A 79 -12.19 -18.35 -8.69
C GLN A 79 -13.66 -18.80 -8.60
N PRO A 80 -14.63 -17.86 -8.68
CA PRO A 80 -14.49 -16.42 -8.95
C PRO A 80 -14.27 -15.53 -7.71
N GLY A 81 -14.17 -16.11 -6.50
CA GLY A 81 -13.98 -15.36 -5.25
C GLY A 81 -12.80 -14.40 -5.23
N ALA A 82 -11.70 -14.73 -5.91
CA ALA A 82 -10.50 -13.90 -6.01
C ALA A 82 -10.80 -12.55 -6.68
N LEU A 83 -11.60 -12.53 -7.75
CA LEU A 83 -12.02 -11.27 -8.39
C LEU A 83 -12.83 -10.42 -7.40
N LEU A 84 -13.79 -11.00 -6.70
CA LEU A 84 -14.60 -10.27 -5.72
C LEU A 84 -13.73 -9.70 -4.59
N THR A 85 -12.82 -10.51 -4.02
CA THR A 85 -11.90 -10.05 -2.97
C THR A 85 -10.99 -8.95 -3.47
N ALA A 86 -10.45 -9.05 -4.68
CA ALA A 86 -9.61 -8.01 -5.26
C ALA A 86 -10.36 -6.69 -5.42
N LEU A 87 -11.60 -6.72 -5.94
CA LEU A 87 -12.43 -5.52 -6.06
C LEU A 87 -12.78 -4.91 -4.69
N GLN A 88 -13.01 -5.73 -3.67
CA GLN A 88 -13.22 -5.25 -2.29
C GLN A 88 -11.95 -4.61 -1.71
N MET A 89 -10.77 -5.13 -2.05
CA MET A 89 -9.49 -4.53 -1.63
C MET A 89 -9.22 -3.20 -2.33
N VAL A 90 -9.60 -3.05 -3.60
CA VAL A 90 -9.59 -1.75 -4.30
C VAL A 90 -10.46 -0.75 -3.53
N ASP A 91 -11.71 -1.11 -3.20
CA ASP A 91 -12.62 -0.24 -2.45
C ASP A 91 -12.06 0.16 -1.07
N VAL A 92 -11.52 -0.82 -0.32
CA VAL A 92 -10.90 -0.54 0.98
C VAL A 92 -9.70 0.39 0.83
N PHE A 93 -8.84 0.16 -0.16
CA PHE A 93 -7.69 1.03 -0.43
C PHE A 93 -8.13 2.47 -0.73
N ASP A 94 -9.10 2.65 -1.62
CA ASP A 94 -9.59 3.98 -2.00
C ASP A 94 -10.24 4.70 -0.81
N ARG A 95 -11.03 3.98 0.00
CA ARG A 95 -11.65 4.55 1.21
C ARG A 95 -10.62 4.94 2.27
N GLU A 96 -9.59 4.12 2.49
CA GLU A 96 -8.53 4.44 3.44
C GLU A 96 -7.70 5.63 2.94
N CYS A 97 -7.40 5.74 1.64
CA CYS A 97 -6.74 6.93 1.09
C CYS A 97 -7.62 8.18 1.26
N ALA A 98 -8.91 8.10 0.91
CA ALA A 98 -9.82 9.24 1.01
C ALA A 98 -10.10 9.70 2.44
N ALA A 99 -10.00 8.81 3.43
CA ALA A 99 -10.22 9.13 4.83
C ALA A 99 -9.04 9.82 5.52
N ASN A 100 -7.89 9.96 4.85
CA ASN A 100 -6.64 10.43 5.46
C ASN A 100 -5.97 11.51 4.59
N GLU A 101 -5.79 12.73 5.12
CA GLU A 101 -5.23 13.86 4.35
C GLU A 101 -3.74 13.69 3.98
N GLY A 102 -2.99 12.90 4.75
CA GLY A 102 -1.54 12.70 4.61
C GLY A 102 -1.13 11.64 3.58
N ILE A 103 -2.06 11.08 2.83
CA ILE A 103 -1.79 10.05 1.81
C ILE A 103 -2.71 10.25 0.61
N VAL A 104 -2.24 9.89 -0.59
CA VAL A 104 -3.05 10.01 -1.81
C VAL A 104 -2.79 8.86 -2.76
N HIS A 105 -3.85 8.32 -3.37
CA HIS A 105 -3.73 7.32 -4.43
C HIS A 105 -3.13 7.92 -5.68
N VAL A 106 -2.00 7.37 -6.12
CA VAL A 106 -1.29 7.79 -7.32
C VAL A 106 -1.25 6.69 -8.39
N ARG A 107 -1.08 7.10 -9.64
CA ARG A 107 -1.15 6.26 -10.84
C ARG A 107 0.02 6.46 -11.80
N SER A 108 0.94 7.37 -11.50
CA SER A 108 2.04 7.72 -12.38
C SER A 108 3.23 8.25 -11.59
N TYR A 109 4.39 8.30 -12.25
CA TYR A 109 5.59 8.92 -11.69
C TYR A 109 5.36 10.39 -11.31
N ASP A 110 4.70 11.15 -12.19
CA ASP A 110 4.43 12.57 -11.96
C ASP A 110 3.50 12.79 -10.76
N GLU A 111 2.54 11.90 -10.54
CA GLU A 111 1.67 11.92 -9.35
C GLU A 111 2.43 11.59 -8.07
N ILE A 112 3.42 10.68 -8.11
CA ILE A 112 4.31 10.42 -6.96
C ILE A 112 5.08 11.68 -6.59
N LEU A 113 5.69 12.36 -7.58
CA LEU A 113 6.41 13.62 -7.35
C LEU A 113 5.50 14.77 -6.90
N ALA A 114 4.23 14.76 -7.29
CA ALA A 114 3.26 15.75 -6.81
C ALA A 114 2.91 15.50 -5.34
N ALA A 115 2.66 14.25 -4.95
CA ALA A 115 2.36 13.89 -3.57
C ALA A 115 3.53 14.24 -2.62
N ASP A 116 4.76 13.90 -3.01
CA ASP A 116 5.99 14.22 -2.27
C ASP A 116 6.14 15.73 -2.02
N ARG A 117 5.95 16.56 -3.07
CA ARG A 117 5.99 18.03 -2.94
C ARG A 117 4.87 18.60 -2.06
N GLU A 118 3.73 17.91 -1.96
CA GLU A 118 2.63 18.27 -1.06
C GLU A 118 2.84 17.75 0.38
N GLY A 119 3.93 17.03 0.65
CA GLY A 119 4.19 16.39 1.95
C GLY A 119 3.24 15.24 2.25
N LYS A 120 2.71 14.58 1.22
CA LYS A 120 1.80 13.43 1.33
C LYS A 120 2.52 12.16 0.91
N VAL A 121 2.19 11.06 1.57
CA VAL A 121 2.60 9.73 1.13
C VAL A 121 1.87 9.40 -0.18
N ALA A 122 2.62 9.03 -1.21
CA ALA A 122 2.08 8.46 -2.43
C ALA A 122 1.67 6.99 -2.19
N ALA A 123 0.43 6.64 -2.50
CA ALA A 123 -0.08 5.28 -2.40
C ALA A 123 -0.25 4.68 -3.79
N LEU A 124 0.58 3.71 -4.16
CA LEU A 124 0.40 2.91 -5.36
C LEU A 124 -0.41 1.66 -5.04
N LEU A 125 -1.19 1.19 -6.02
CA LEU A 125 -1.96 -0.03 -5.91
C LEU A 125 -1.39 -1.11 -6.83
N SER A 126 -1.17 -2.30 -6.28
CA SER A 126 -0.68 -3.48 -7.01
C SER A 126 -1.60 -4.67 -6.79
N ILE A 127 -1.53 -5.66 -7.67
CA ILE A 127 -2.12 -6.98 -7.46
C ILE A 127 -0.98 -7.97 -7.28
N GLU A 128 -1.02 -8.77 -6.21
CA GLU A 128 -0.13 -9.90 -6.01
C GLU A 128 -0.81 -11.17 -6.52
N GLY A 129 -0.39 -11.62 -7.71
CA GLY A 129 -0.92 -12.83 -8.35
C GLY A 129 -2.00 -12.55 -9.40
N ALA A 130 -2.10 -13.44 -10.40
CA ALA A 130 -3.00 -13.26 -11.54
C ALA A 130 -4.38 -13.92 -11.36
N GLU A 131 -4.63 -14.59 -10.23
CA GLU A 131 -5.89 -15.28 -9.94
C GLU A 131 -7.13 -14.39 -10.09
N PRO A 132 -7.12 -13.09 -9.67
CA PRO A 132 -8.26 -12.21 -9.85
C PRO A 132 -8.60 -11.93 -11.32
N LEU A 133 -7.66 -12.14 -12.25
CA LEU A 133 -7.90 -11.89 -13.68
C LEU A 133 -8.75 -12.97 -14.34
N MET A 134 -8.82 -14.16 -13.76
CA MET A 134 -9.58 -15.30 -14.30
C MET A 134 -9.24 -15.65 -15.76
N GLY A 135 -8.00 -15.36 -16.19
CA GLY A 135 -7.57 -15.56 -17.59
C GLY A 135 -8.14 -14.56 -18.60
N ASP A 136 -8.80 -13.48 -18.15
CA ASP A 136 -9.42 -12.48 -19.02
C ASP A 136 -8.68 -11.14 -18.98
N LEU A 137 -8.11 -10.74 -20.12
CA LEU A 137 -7.43 -9.45 -20.28
C LEU A 137 -8.40 -8.25 -20.13
N GLY A 138 -9.69 -8.45 -20.33
CA GLY A 138 -10.74 -7.49 -20.01
C GLY A 138 -10.71 -7.08 -18.54
N VAL A 139 -10.55 -8.07 -17.64
CA VAL A 139 -10.45 -7.85 -16.20
C VAL A 139 -9.16 -7.10 -15.85
N LEU A 140 -8.03 -7.43 -16.49
CA LEU A 140 -6.77 -6.67 -16.35
C LEU A 140 -6.96 -5.19 -16.71
N ARG A 141 -7.62 -4.90 -17.84
CA ARG A 141 -7.91 -3.52 -18.25
C ARG A 141 -8.87 -2.81 -17.29
N VAL A 142 -9.75 -3.53 -16.61
CA VAL A 142 -10.62 -2.94 -15.56
C VAL A 142 -9.78 -2.56 -14.34
N PHE A 143 -8.93 -3.45 -13.83
CA PHE A 143 -8.04 -3.14 -12.71
C PHE A 143 -7.09 -1.97 -13.00
N TYR A 144 -6.55 -1.89 -14.23
CA TYR A 144 -5.75 -0.74 -14.63
C TYR A 144 -6.55 0.57 -14.57
N ARG A 145 -7.83 0.58 -14.98
CA ARG A 145 -8.70 1.76 -14.86
C ARG A 145 -9.02 2.11 -13.41
N LEU A 146 -9.14 1.10 -12.54
CA LEU A 146 -9.30 1.27 -11.09
C LEU A 146 -8.02 1.77 -10.40
N GLY A 147 -6.91 1.92 -11.13
CA GLY A 147 -5.68 2.53 -10.61
C GLY A 147 -4.59 1.55 -10.21
N VAL A 148 -4.74 0.25 -10.52
CA VAL A 148 -3.65 -0.73 -10.37
C VAL A 148 -2.52 -0.39 -11.34
N ARG A 149 -1.27 -0.40 -10.86
CA ARG A 149 -0.07 -0.07 -11.67
C ARG A 149 1.00 -1.15 -11.66
N MET A 150 0.81 -2.24 -10.92
CA MET A 150 1.71 -3.38 -10.88
C MET A 150 0.90 -4.67 -10.69
N LEU A 151 1.31 -5.73 -11.37
CA LEU A 151 0.78 -7.09 -11.29
C LEU A 151 1.94 -8.08 -11.25
#